data_AF-A0A7X7I765-F1
#
_entry.id   AF-A0A7X7I765-F1
#
_cell.length_a   1.000
_cell.length_b   1.000
_cell.length_c   1.000
_cell.angle_alpha   90.00
_cell.angle_beta   90.00
_cell.angle_gamma   90.00
#
_symmetry.space_group_name_H-M   'P 1'
#
loop_
_entity.id
_entity.type
_entity.pdbx_description
1 polymer ?
#
loop_
_entity_poly.entity_id
_entity_poly.type
_entity_poly.pdbx_seq_one_letter_code
_entity_poly.pdbx_strand_id
1 'polypeptide(L)'
;MKKNFEQERNVVSFISFGGVFCCIIFLTLIAVPNYWKNIIYERSALTWVESLILSACSMISFFNFLFLKKQKGKISGIWILLTSVFLYLALDERFMLHEGIRERILKPNNIQLKFLFWVEKGDYVLLMFMVAGLSILPFIFKELKSDKTSMRFFITGIIFSVFAVLTDTIDLRGKQLQSQYLIQYVEEVLETSGMLCFFNSFTANFFKILTGFFNEPQE
;
A
#
# COMPACT_ATOMS: atom_id res chain seq x y z
N MET A 1 8.02 3.01 31.06
CA MET A 1 7.40 3.67 29.89
C MET A 1 7.91 3.14 28.54
N LYS A 2 9.20 3.24 28.17
CA LYS A 2 9.71 2.75 26.86
C LYS A 2 9.36 1.28 26.52
N LYS A 3 9.45 0.36 27.49
CA LYS A 3 9.16 -1.06 27.30
C LYS A 3 7.68 -1.34 26.99
N ASN A 4 6.77 -0.51 27.50
CA ASN A 4 5.32 -0.65 27.25
C ASN A 4 4.98 -0.24 25.82
N PHE A 5 5.57 0.85 25.31
CA PHE A 5 5.32 1.30 23.94
C PHE A 5 5.82 0.34 22.86
N GLU A 6 6.97 -0.31 23.05
CA GLU A 6 7.42 -1.35 22.08
C GLU A 6 6.49 -2.56 22.08
N GLN A 7 6.01 -2.97 23.26
CA GLN A 7 5.04 -4.05 23.39
C GLN A 7 3.71 -3.68 22.73
N GLU A 8 3.17 -2.48 22.99
CA GLU A 8 1.95 -1.97 22.36
C GLU A 8 2.07 -1.92 20.83
N ARG A 9 3.20 -1.45 20.30
CA ARG A 9 3.47 -1.41 18.85
C ARG A 9 3.45 -2.80 18.22
N ASN A 10 4.07 -3.78 18.88
CA ASN A 10 4.08 -5.17 18.40
C ASN A 10 2.67 -5.78 18.43
N VAL A 11 1.88 -5.47 19.46
CA VAL A 11 0.48 -5.92 19.58
C VAL A 11 -0.38 -5.30 18.47
N VAL A 12 -0.28 -4.00 18.22
CA VAL A 12 -1.01 -3.34 17.11
C VAL A 12 -0.63 -3.94 15.76
N SER A 13 0.66 -4.20 15.54
CA SER A 13 1.12 -4.85 14.32
C SER A 13 0.57 -6.26 14.18
N PHE A 14 0.64 -7.07 15.24
CA PHE A 14 0.10 -8.42 15.24
C PHE A 14 -1.40 -8.44 15.00
N ILE A 15 -2.16 -7.55 15.63
CA ILE A 15 -3.61 -7.45 15.46
C ILE A 15 -3.97 -7.02 14.03
N SER A 16 -3.28 -6.03 13.46
CA SER A 16 -3.57 -5.58 12.09
C SER A 16 -3.32 -6.68 11.06
N PHE A 17 -2.16 -7.35 11.13
CA PHE A 17 -1.86 -8.50 10.27
C PHE A 17 -2.85 -9.65 10.51
N GLY A 18 -2.98 -10.12 11.75
CA GLY A 18 -3.86 -11.24 12.08
C GLY A 18 -5.31 -10.98 11.69
N GLY A 19 -5.83 -9.77 11.96
CA GLY A 19 -7.19 -9.39 11.61
C GLY A 19 -7.46 -9.41 10.11
N VAL A 20 -6.57 -8.84 9.30
CA VAL A 20 -6.76 -8.79 7.84
C VAL A 20 -6.53 -10.15 7.19
N PHE A 21 -5.53 -10.93 7.60
CA PHE A 21 -5.35 -12.28 7.09
C PHE A 21 -6.51 -13.21 7.46
N CYS A 22 -7.05 -13.10 8.69
CA CYS A 22 -8.29 -13.79 9.04
C CYS A 22 -9.46 -13.36 8.15
N CYS A 23 -9.54 -12.06 7.79
CA CYS A 23 -10.56 -11.56 6.86
C CYS A 23 -10.38 -12.14 5.45
N ILE A 24 -9.17 -12.16 4.89
CA ILE A 24 -8.88 -12.78 3.59
C ILE A 24 -9.27 -14.26 3.60
N ILE A 25 -8.86 -15.01 4.64
CA ILE A 25 -9.21 -16.43 4.79
C ILE A 25 -10.73 -16.60 4.86
N PHE A 26 -11.41 -15.79 5.65
CA PHE A 26 -12.86 -15.81 5.76
C PHE A 26 -13.54 -15.54 4.39
N LEU A 27 -13.15 -14.46 3.70
CA LEU A 27 -13.66 -14.09 2.38
C LEU A 27 -13.45 -15.18 1.32
N THR A 28 -12.30 -15.85 1.39
CA THR A 28 -11.95 -17.00 0.54
C THR A 28 -12.88 -18.19 0.82
N LEU A 29 -13.05 -18.55 2.10
CA LEU A 29 -13.83 -19.72 2.51
C LEU A 29 -15.32 -19.58 2.23
N ILE A 30 -15.91 -18.40 2.43
CA ILE A 30 -17.35 -18.18 2.16
C ILE A 30 -17.70 -18.19 0.67
N ALA A 31 -16.70 -18.08 -0.21
CA ALA A 31 -16.90 -18.04 -1.65
C ALA A 31 -16.67 -19.41 -2.34
N VAL A 32 -16.25 -20.45 -1.59
CA VAL A 32 -15.99 -21.79 -2.14
C VAL A 32 -17.23 -22.37 -2.82
N PRO A 33 -17.11 -22.94 -4.05
CA PRO A 33 -15.86 -23.26 -4.76
C PRO A 33 -15.23 -22.10 -5.53
N ASN A 34 -15.93 -20.98 -5.69
CA ASN A 34 -15.47 -19.78 -6.42
C ASN A 34 -14.67 -18.84 -5.52
N TYR A 35 -13.62 -19.35 -4.86
CA TYR A 35 -12.83 -18.65 -3.84
C TYR A 35 -12.31 -17.26 -4.28
N TRP A 36 -12.12 -17.06 -5.58
CA TRP A 36 -11.64 -15.82 -6.18
C TRP A 36 -12.65 -14.67 -6.11
N LYS A 37 -13.96 -14.96 -6.06
CA LYS A 37 -15.03 -13.95 -6.26
C LYS A 37 -14.98 -12.77 -5.30
N ASN A 38 -14.55 -13.00 -4.06
CA ASN A 38 -14.47 -11.95 -3.03
C ASN A 38 -13.08 -11.33 -2.92
N ILE A 39 -12.15 -11.71 -3.80
CA ILE A 39 -10.74 -11.35 -3.76
C ILE A 39 -10.36 -10.60 -5.05
N ILE A 40 -10.46 -11.25 -6.22
CA ILE A 40 -9.81 -10.79 -7.47
C ILE A 40 -10.55 -9.72 -8.30
N TYR A 41 -11.76 -9.35 -7.90
CA TYR A 41 -12.58 -8.45 -8.71
C TYR A 41 -12.51 -7.04 -8.14
N GLU A 42 -12.51 -6.02 -9.00
CA GLU A 42 -12.46 -4.59 -8.64
C GLU A 42 -13.61 -4.11 -7.74
N ARG A 43 -14.67 -4.91 -7.58
CA ARG A 43 -15.80 -4.64 -6.68
C ARG A 43 -15.95 -5.69 -5.60
N SER A 44 -14.88 -6.42 -5.33
CA SER A 44 -14.84 -7.47 -4.34
C SER A 44 -14.90 -6.92 -2.93
N ALA A 45 -15.07 -7.83 -1.97
CA ALA A 45 -15.00 -7.47 -0.56
C ALA A 45 -13.57 -7.09 -0.15
N LEU A 46 -12.54 -7.66 -0.77
CA LEU A 46 -11.15 -7.33 -0.49
C LEU A 46 -10.80 -5.91 -0.91
N THR A 47 -11.22 -5.48 -2.10
CA THR A 47 -11.02 -4.11 -2.61
C THR A 47 -11.54 -3.05 -1.62
N TRP A 48 -12.66 -3.33 -0.94
CA TRP A 48 -13.18 -2.45 0.12
C TRP A 48 -12.24 -2.38 1.34
N VAL A 49 -11.71 -3.53 1.75
CA VAL A 49 -10.74 -3.61 2.85
C VAL A 49 -9.46 -2.87 2.48
N GLU A 50 -8.95 -3.06 1.27
CA GLU A 50 -7.75 -2.37 0.75
C GLU A 50 -7.94 -0.86 0.69
N SER A 51 -9.07 -0.40 0.15
CA SER A 51 -9.44 1.02 0.15
C SER A 51 -9.42 1.62 1.57
N LEU A 52 -9.87 0.88 2.58
CA LEU A 52 -9.83 1.29 3.99
C LEU A 52 -8.40 1.31 4.55
N ILE A 53 -7.57 0.32 4.22
CA ILE A 53 -6.16 0.27 4.64
C ILE A 53 -5.38 1.44 4.02
N LEU A 54 -5.57 1.73 2.74
CA LEU A 54 -4.96 2.87 2.04
C LEU A 54 -5.44 4.21 2.64
N SER A 55 -6.74 4.32 2.94
CA SER A 55 -7.28 5.50 3.63
C SER A 55 -6.65 5.68 5.02
N ALA A 56 -6.43 4.58 5.76
CA ALA A 56 -5.73 4.61 7.04
C ALA A 56 -4.26 5.01 6.89
N CYS A 57 -3.57 4.55 5.83
CA CYS A 57 -2.21 4.98 5.48
C CYS A 57 -2.14 6.49 5.20
N SER A 58 -3.14 7.03 4.49
CA SER A 58 -3.24 8.47 4.24
C SER A 58 -3.43 9.24 5.56
N MET A 59 -4.38 8.82 6.39
CA MET A 59 -4.67 9.47 7.67
C MET A 59 -3.48 9.45 8.62
N ILE A 60 -2.79 8.32 8.77
CA ILE A 60 -1.62 8.22 9.65
C ILE A 60 -0.44 9.04 9.12
N SER A 61 -0.27 9.13 7.79
CA SER A 61 0.74 10.00 7.18
C SER A 61 0.46 11.48 7.48
N PHE A 62 -0.81 11.87 7.45
CA PHE A 62 -1.24 13.22 7.82
C PHE A 62 -0.99 13.51 9.31
N PHE A 63 -1.25 12.54 10.21
CA PHE A 63 -0.92 12.71 11.63
C PHE A 63 0.58 12.80 11.88
N ASN A 64 1.40 12.00 11.20
CA ASN A 64 2.86 12.17 11.24
C ASN A 64 3.27 13.61 10.85
N PHE A 65 2.68 14.15 9.78
CA PHE A 65 2.91 15.55 9.38
C PHE A 65 2.55 16.56 10.48
N LEU A 66 1.33 16.48 11.04
CA LEU A 66 0.84 17.44 12.02
C LEU A 66 1.71 17.47 13.29
N PHE A 67 2.04 16.30 13.83
CA PHE A 67 2.81 16.21 15.07
C PHE A 67 4.28 16.56 14.88
N LEU A 68 4.90 16.19 13.75
CA LEU A 68 6.27 16.62 13.44
C LEU A 68 6.36 18.13 13.23
N LYS A 69 5.38 18.73 12.55
CA LYS A 69 5.30 20.18 12.38
C LYS A 69 5.24 20.88 13.73
N LYS A 70 4.47 20.34 14.69
CA LYS A 70 4.33 20.91 16.03
C LYS A 70 5.61 20.77 16.87
N GLN A 71 6.32 19.64 16.81
CA GLN A 71 7.57 19.44 17.57
C GLN A 71 8.76 20.23 17.02
N LYS A 72 9.01 20.12 15.71
CA LYS A 72 10.30 20.53 15.14
C LYS A 72 10.28 21.89 14.43
N GLY A 73 9.09 22.46 14.21
CA GLY A 73 8.88 23.69 13.43
C GLY A 73 9.26 23.59 11.94
N LYS A 74 10.06 22.59 11.52
CA LYS A 74 10.42 22.32 10.13
C LYS A 74 9.55 21.22 9.54
N ILE A 75 9.00 21.52 8.36
CA ILE A 75 8.10 20.66 7.61
C ILE A 75 8.90 19.77 6.66
N SER A 76 8.68 18.45 6.73
CA SER A 76 9.05 17.55 5.64
C SER A 76 7.84 17.36 4.74
N GLY A 77 7.88 17.95 3.53
CA GLY A 77 6.79 17.88 2.57
C GLY A 77 6.43 16.46 2.13
N ILE A 78 7.31 15.49 2.40
CA ILE A 78 7.09 14.07 2.09
C ILE A 78 5.85 13.51 2.79
N TRP A 79 5.51 13.94 4.01
CA TRP A 79 4.34 13.42 4.71
C TRP A 79 3.02 13.91 4.09
N ILE A 80 3.00 15.14 3.57
CA ILE A 80 1.87 15.64 2.78
C ILE A 80 1.79 14.86 1.47
N LEU A 81 2.92 14.67 0.78
CA LEU A 81 2.96 13.88 -0.45
C LEU A 81 2.43 12.45 -0.22
N LEU A 82 2.88 11.75 0.84
CA LEU A 82 2.38 10.42 1.20
C LEU A 82 0.88 10.45 1.51
N THR A 83 0.40 11.45 2.24
CA THR A 83 -1.04 11.64 2.50
C THR A 83 -1.81 11.68 1.18
N SER A 84 -1.38 12.51 0.24
CA SER A 84 -2.02 12.66 -1.06
C SER A 84 -1.92 11.40 -1.92
N VAL A 85 -0.76 10.73 -1.93
CA VAL A 85 -0.54 9.49 -2.69
C VAL A 85 -1.44 8.37 -2.17
N PHE A 86 -1.46 8.10 -0.87
CA PHE A 86 -2.31 7.05 -0.31
C PHE A 86 -3.81 7.37 -0.43
N LEU A 87 -4.17 8.66 -0.38
CA LEU A 87 -5.55 9.06 -0.64
C LEU A 87 -5.92 8.81 -2.11
N TYR A 88 -5.03 9.16 -3.04
CA TYR A 88 -5.23 8.87 -4.45
C TYR A 88 -5.35 7.37 -4.69
N LEU A 89 -4.46 6.55 -4.14
CA LEU A 89 -4.52 5.09 -4.25
C LEU A 89 -5.81 4.53 -3.66
N ALA A 90 -6.27 5.01 -2.50
CA ALA A 90 -7.54 4.57 -1.93
C ALA A 90 -8.76 4.88 -2.82
N LEU A 91 -8.73 6.03 -3.51
CA LEU A 91 -9.76 6.40 -4.48
C LEU A 91 -9.64 5.59 -5.76
N ASP A 92 -8.42 5.36 -6.21
CA ASP A 92 -8.11 4.57 -7.40
C ASP A 92 -8.57 3.12 -7.23
N GLU A 93 -8.27 2.50 -6.09
CA GLU A 93 -8.75 1.17 -5.70
C GLU A 93 -10.29 1.08 -5.81
N ARG A 94 -10.99 2.13 -5.40
CA ARG A 94 -12.44 2.13 -5.35
C ARG A 94 -13.12 2.47 -6.68
N PHE A 95 -12.48 3.33 -7.48
CA PHE A 95 -13.08 3.95 -8.67
C PHE A 95 -12.38 3.60 -9.97
N MET A 96 -11.30 2.81 -9.91
CA MET A 96 -10.50 2.34 -11.04
C MET A 96 -10.05 3.50 -11.93
N LEU A 97 -9.46 4.53 -11.33
CA LEU A 97 -9.08 5.75 -12.05
C LEU A 97 -7.99 5.46 -13.07
N HIS A 98 -6.99 4.65 -12.71
CA HIS A 98 -5.88 4.27 -13.57
C HIS A 98 -6.37 3.41 -14.74
N GLU A 99 -7.33 2.51 -14.50
CA GLU A 99 -7.97 1.75 -15.58
C GLU A 99 -8.80 2.63 -16.49
N GLY A 100 -9.52 3.60 -15.92
CA GLY A 100 -10.26 4.60 -16.69
C GLY A 100 -9.34 5.36 -17.66
N ILE A 101 -8.12 5.71 -17.21
CA ILE A 101 -7.09 6.32 -18.06
C ILE A 101 -6.61 5.33 -19.12
N ARG A 102 -6.31 4.08 -18.74
CA ARG A 102 -5.89 3.02 -19.65
C ARG A 102 -6.89 2.80 -20.78
N GLU A 103 -8.14 2.51 -20.44
CA GLU A 103 -9.18 2.11 -21.38
C GLU A 103 -9.71 3.26 -22.23
N ARG A 104 -9.84 4.47 -21.66
CA ARG A 104 -10.46 5.60 -22.37
C ARG A 104 -9.47 6.48 -23.11
N ILE A 105 -8.21 6.53 -22.67
CA ILE A 105 -7.21 7.45 -23.21
C ILE A 105 -6.08 6.67 -23.89
N LEU A 106 -5.46 5.71 -23.21
CA LEU A 106 -4.22 5.09 -23.71
C LEU A 106 -4.46 4.06 -24.81
N LYS A 107 -5.35 3.09 -24.57
CA LYS A 107 -5.68 2.02 -25.54
C LYS A 107 -6.25 2.58 -26.85
N PRO A 108 -7.23 3.51 -26.87
CA PRO A 108 -7.81 4.03 -28.11
C PRO A 108 -6.81 4.81 -28.97
N ASN A 109 -5.84 5.48 -28.33
CA ASN A 109 -4.82 6.26 -29.02
C ASN A 109 -3.57 5.45 -29.39
N ASN A 110 -3.58 4.11 -29.21
CA ASN A 110 -2.44 3.23 -29.48
C ASN A 110 -1.13 3.68 -28.80
N ILE A 111 -1.22 4.30 -27.62
CA ILE A 111 -0.05 4.77 -26.89
C ILE A 111 0.62 3.58 -26.22
N GLN A 112 1.83 3.25 -26.66
CA GLN A 112 2.66 2.18 -26.09
C GLN A 112 4.11 2.63 -26.00
N LEU A 113 4.78 2.27 -24.90
CA LEU A 113 6.22 2.44 -24.77
C LEU A 113 6.93 1.35 -25.55
N LYS A 114 7.57 1.72 -26.68
CA LYS A 114 8.21 0.77 -27.63
C LYS A 114 9.27 -0.14 -27.00
N PHE A 115 9.85 0.23 -25.86
CA PHE A 115 10.85 -0.57 -25.14
C PHE A 115 10.24 -1.57 -24.14
N LEU A 116 8.95 -1.44 -23.80
CA LEU A 116 8.20 -2.37 -22.95
C LEU A 116 7.32 -3.26 -23.82
N PHE A 117 7.94 -4.06 -24.70
CA PHE A 117 7.20 -4.87 -25.67
C PHE A 117 6.38 -6.01 -25.04
N TRP A 118 6.66 -6.38 -23.79
CA TRP A 118 5.95 -7.41 -23.03
C TRP A 118 4.74 -6.87 -22.24
N VAL A 119 4.57 -5.56 -22.16
CA VAL A 119 3.48 -4.91 -21.41
C VAL A 119 2.36 -4.55 -22.38
N GLU A 120 1.09 -4.81 -22.01
CA GLU A 120 -0.03 -4.41 -22.87
C GLU A 120 -0.13 -2.88 -23.02
N LYS A 121 -0.89 -2.45 -24.02
CA LYS A 121 -1.13 -1.03 -24.29
C LYS A 121 -1.82 -0.40 -23.08
N GLY A 122 -1.13 0.54 -22.44
CA GLY A 122 -1.61 1.29 -21.29
C GLY A 122 -1.30 0.68 -19.92
N ASP A 123 -0.78 -0.55 -19.83
CA ASP A 123 -0.39 -1.19 -18.55
C ASP A 123 0.95 -0.67 -18.00
N TYR A 124 1.67 0.13 -18.79
CA TYR A 124 2.87 0.82 -18.32
C TYR A 124 2.57 1.87 -17.24
N VAL A 125 1.30 2.22 -16.99
CA VAL A 125 0.89 3.16 -15.93
C VAL A 125 1.29 2.65 -14.55
N LEU A 126 1.11 1.36 -14.28
CA LEU A 126 1.50 0.76 -12.99
C LEU A 126 3.03 0.76 -12.81
N LEU A 127 3.78 0.49 -13.88
CA LEU A 127 5.24 0.63 -13.88
C LEU A 127 5.69 2.08 -13.65
N MET A 128 4.97 3.07 -14.20
CA MET A 128 5.25 4.48 -13.91
C MET A 128 5.01 4.83 -12.44
N PHE A 129 3.93 4.32 -11.84
CA PHE A 129 3.69 4.49 -10.40
C PHE A 129 4.77 3.81 -9.56
N MET A 130 5.22 2.62 -9.93
CA MET A 130 6.35 1.97 -9.27
C MET A 130 7.63 2.82 -9.36
N VAL A 131 7.99 3.32 -10.54
CA VAL A 131 9.18 4.19 -10.72
C VAL A 131 9.04 5.48 -9.91
N ALA A 132 7.87 6.12 -9.93
CA ALA A 132 7.60 7.32 -9.15
C ALA A 132 7.74 7.04 -7.64
N GLY A 133 7.16 5.95 -7.15
CA GLY A 133 7.29 5.51 -5.75
C GLY A 133 8.74 5.22 -5.35
N LEU A 134 9.49 4.52 -6.21
CA LEU A 134 10.91 4.25 -5.98
C LEU A 134 11.75 5.54 -5.94
N SER A 135 11.41 6.52 -6.78
CA SER A 135 12.14 7.80 -6.85
C SER A 135 12.05 8.63 -5.56
N ILE A 136 10.97 8.47 -4.79
CA ILE A 136 10.76 9.21 -3.53
C ILE A 136 11.31 8.47 -2.29
N LEU A 137 11.78 7.23 -2.43
CA LEU A 137 12.30 6.43 -1.32
C LEU A 137 13.42 7.11 -0.51
N PRO A 138 14.40 7.82 -1.10
CA PRO A 138 15.46 8.46 -0.32
C PRO A 138 14.90 9.47 0.70
N PHE A 139 13.82 10.17 0.36
CA PHE A 139 13.16 11.14 1.23
C PHE A 139 12.41 10.45 2.37
N ILE A 140 11.71 9.34 2.07
CA ILE A 140 11.00 8.55 3.08
C ILE A 140 12.00 7.89 4.03
N PHE A 141 13.08 7.30 3.50
CA PHE A 141 14.11 6.69 4.33
C PHE A 141 14.76 7.69 5.28
N LYS A 142 14.93 8.95 4.88
CA LYS A 142 15.46 10.00 5.75
C LYS A 142 14.57 10.23 6.98
N GLU A 143 13.25 10.13 6.84
CA GLU A 143 12.30 10.28 7.96
C GLU A 143 12.28 9.02 8.84
N LEU A 144 12.24 7.83 8.22
CA LEU A 144 12.04 6.57 8.93
C LEU A 144 13.31 5.97 9.52
N LYS A 145 14.52 6.36 9.07
CA LYS A 145 15.80 5.73 9.50
C LYS A 145 16.04 5.74 11.01
N SER A 146 15.35 6.63 11.71
CA SER A 146 15.49 6.76 13.15
C SER A 146 14.73 5.66 13.93
N ASP A 147 13.83 4.91 13.29
CA ASP A 147 13.07 3.82 13.90
C ASP A 147 13.21 2.52 13.09
N LYS A 148 13.93 1.55 13.65
CA LYS A 148 14.25 0.29 12.96
C LYS A 148 13.00 -0.52 12.61
N THR A 149 11.99 -0.51 13.46
CA THR A 149 10.76 -1.28 13.25
C THR A 149 9.92 -0.68 12.13
N SER A 150 9.73 0.65 12.10
CA SER A 150 9.11 1.33 10.96
C SER A 150 9.86 1.03 9.66
N MET A 151 11.19 1.13 9.67
CA MET A 151 12.01 0.83 8.49
C MET A 151 11.86 -0.61 7.99
N ARG A 152 11.82 -1.61 8.90
CA ARG A 152 11.63 -3.02 8.52
C ARG A 152 10.30 -3.22 7.81
N PHE A 153 9.20 -2.72 8.39
CA PHE A 153 7.90 -2.81 7.76
C PHE A 153 7.88 -2.08 6.42
N PHE A 154 8.46 -0.88 6.33
CA PHE A 154 8.51 -0.13 5.10
C PHE A 154 9.23 -0.89 3.97
N ILE A 155 10.41 -1.46 4.27
CA ILE A 155 11.18 -2.26 3.30
C ILE A 155 10.39 -3.51 2.89
N THR A 156 9.79 -4.22 3.83
CA THR A 156 8.94 -5.38 3.52
C THR A 156 7.75 -4.99 2.64
N GLY A 157 7.13 -3.84 2.90
CA GLY A 157 6.04 -3.31 2.08
C GLY A 157 6.47 -3.00 0.65
N ILE A 158 7.66 -2.41 0.47
CA ILE A 158 8.25 -2.20 -0.86
C ILE A 158 8.44 -3.54 -1.58
N ILE A 159 9.00 -4.55 -0.89
CA ILE A 159 9.23 -5.86 -1.49
C ILE A 159 7.91 -6.47 -1.98
N PHE A 160 6.88 -6.50 -1.13
CA PHE A 160 5.56 -7.01 -1.52
C PHE A 160 4.95 -6.22 -2.68
N SER A 161 4.99 -4.90 -2.64
CA SER A 161 4.43 -4.04 -3.69
C SER A 161 5.15 -4.22 -5.03
N VAL A 162 6.47 -4.41 -5.01
CA VAL A 162 7.25 -4.72 -6.22
C VAL A 162 6.83 -6.08 -6.78
N PHE A 163 6.69 -7.11 -5.94
CA PHE A 163 6.24 -8.41 -6.41
C PHE A 163 4.79 -8.41 -6.93
N ALA A 164 3.90 -7.63 -6.32
CA ALA A 164 2.54 -7.43 -6.80
C ALA A 164 2.54 -6.81 -8.20
N VAL A 165 3.17 -5.65 -8.38
CA VAL A 165 3.27 -4.98 -9.69
C VAL A 165 3.91 -5.89 -10.74
N LEU A 166 4.96 -6.64 -10.38
CA LEU A 166 5.60 -7.58 -11.31
C LEU A 166 4.65 -8.74 -11.69
N THR A 167 3.83 -9.20 -10.76
CA THR A 167 2.83 -10.26 -11.02
C THR A 167 1.76 -9.78 -11.99
N ASP A 168 1.29 -8.54 -11.82
CA ASP A 168 0.31 -7.91 -12.71
C ASP A 168 0.84 -7.72 -14.14
N THR A 169 2.15 -7.51 -14.31
CA THR A 169 2.73 -7.42 -15.67
C THR A 169 2.76 -8.74 -16.47
N ILE A 170 2.37 -9.87 -15.88
CA ILE A 170 2.38 -11.17 -16.55
C ILE A 170 1.21 -11.27 -17.53
N ASP A 171 1.49 -11.41 -18.83
CA ASP A 171 0.44 -11.64 -19.83
C ASP A 171 -0.30 -12.96 -19.57
N LEU A 172 -1.58 -12.84 -19.20
CA LEU A 172 -2.46 -13.97 -18.89
C LEU A 172 -3.19 -14.52 -20.12
N ARG A 173 -3.06 -13.89 -21.30
CA ARG A 173 -3.76 -14.31 -22.52
C ARG A 173 -3.35 -15.72 -22.92
N GLY A 174 -4.36 -16.55 -23.20
CA GLY A 174 -4.15 -17.95 -23.58
C GLY A 174 -3.81 -18.90 -22.42
N LYS A 175 -3.66 -18.41 -21.18
CA LYS A 175 -3.54 -19.29 -20.00
C LYS A 175 -4.91 -19.87 -19.61
N GLN A 176 -4.90 -21.05 -18.99
CA GLN A 176 -6.10 -21.66 -18.45
C GLN A 176 -6.75 -20.74 -17.38
N LEU A 177 -8.08 -20.63 -17.39
CA LEU A 177 -8.83 -19.73 -16.52
C LEU A 177 -8.50 -19.89 -15.03
N GLN A 178 -8.31 -21.12 -14.56
CA GLN A 178 -7.92 -21.39 -13.17
C GLN A 178 -6.55 -20.82 -12.81
N SER A 179 -5.59 -20.84 -13.74
CA SER A 179 -4.28 -20.22 -13.52
C SER A 179 -4.37 -18.71 -13.46
N GLN A 180 -5.26 -18.09 -14.26
CA GLN A 180 -5.50 -16.66 -14.21
C GLN A 180 -6.03 -16.24 -12.83
N TYR A 181 -7.04 -16.96 -12.31
CA TYR A 181 -7.59 -16.70 -10.98
C TYR A 181 -6.57 -16.89 -9.86
N LEU A 182 -5.69 -17.90 -9.95
CA LEU A 182 -4.67 -18.12 -8.95
C LEU A 182 -3.63 -17.00 -8.96
N ILE A 183 -3.18 -16.55 -10.14
CA ILE A 183 -2.19 -15.47 -10.26
C ILE A 183 -2.77 -14.17 -9.69
N GLN A 184 -3.98 -13.79 -10.09
CA GLN A 184 -4.68 -12.61 -9.58
C GLN A 184 -4.93 -12.72 -8.07
N TYR A 185 -5.31 -13.88 -7.55
CA TYR A 185 -5.46 -14.07 -6.11
C TYR A 185 -4.14 -13.82 -5.36
N VAL A 186 -3.02 -14.32 -5.89
CA VAL A 186 -1.70 -14.12 -5.26
C VAL A 186 -1.30 -12.65 -5.32
N GLU A 187 -1.55 -11.98 -6.43
CA GLU A 187 -1.34 -10.53 -6.61
C GLU A 187 -2.06 -9.73 -5.54
N GLU A 188 -3.38 -9.89 -5.41
CA GLU A 188 -4.22 -9.23 -4.40
C GLU A 188 -3.71 -9.46 -2.96
N VAL A 189 -3.29 -10.69 -2.63
CA VAL A 189 -2.71 -10.99 -1.32
C VAL A 189 -1.37 -10.29 -1.11
N LEU A 190 -0.53 -10.17 -2.14
CA LEU A 190 0.74 -9.43 -2.09
C LEU A 190 0.48 -7.92 -1.93
N GLU A 191 -0.49 -7.38 -2.66
CA GLU A 191 -0.90 -5.98 -2.59
C GLU A 191 -1.40 -5.62 -1.19
N THR A 192 -2.41 -6.33 -0.70
CA THR A 192 -2.92 -6.14 0.67
C THR A 192 -1.78 -6.26 1.70
N SER A 193 -0.87 -7.23 1.54
CA SER A 193 0.29 -7.40 2.44
C SER A 193 1.25 -6.20 2.41
N GLY A 194 1.48 -5.62 1.22
CA GLY A 194 2.25 -4.40 1.04
C GLY A 194 1.60 -3.20 1.75
N MET A 195 0.29 -3.02 1.56
CA MET A 195 -0.49 -1.96 2.20
C MET A 195 -0.44 -2.06 3.74
N LEU A 196 -0.59 -3.26 4.30
CA LEU A 196 -0.47 -3.52 5.74
C LEU A 196 0.93 -3.20 6.27
N CYS A 197 1.97 -3.53 5.51
CA CYS A 197 3.33 -3.18 5.86
C CYS A 197 3.52 -1.65 5.91
N PHE A 198 2.99 -0.91 4.94
CA PHE A 198 3.03 0.55 4.96
C PHE A 198 2.25 1.15 6.13
N PHE A 199 1.03 0.66 6.38
CA PHE A 199 0.23 1.07 7.52
C PHE A 199 0.97 0.88 8.84
N ASN A 200 1.56 -0.29 9.06
CA ASN A 200 2.32 -0.60 10.27
C ASN A 200 3.59 0.22 10.38
N SER A 201 4.28 0.48 9.27
CA SER A 201 5.45 1.34 9.23
C SER A 201 5.14 2.77 9.72
N PHE A 202 4.10 3.39 9.19
CA PHE A 202 3.77 4.78 9.52
C PHE A 202 3.13 4.91 10.89
N THR A 203 2.38 3.89 11.33
CA THR A 203 1.84 3.79 12.69
C THR A 203 2.95 3.64 13.72
N ALA A 204 3.94 2.80 13.45
CA ALA A 204 5.15 2.66 14.24
C ALA A 204 5.89 3.99 14.41
N ASN A 205 6.08 4.72 13.30
CA ASN A 205 6.72 6.03 13.33
C ASN A 205 5.86 7.06 14.09
N PHE A 206 4.55 7.05 13.90
CA PHE A 206 3.62 7.92 14.59
C PHE A 206 3.68 7.74 16.11
N PHE A 207 3.63 6.51 16.60
CA PHE A 207 3.76 6.24 18.04
C PHE A 207 5.08 6.75 18.59
N LYS A 208 6.19 6.59 17.86
CA LYS A 208 7.47 7.16 18.27
C LYS A 208 7.42 8.68 18.40
N ILE A 209 6.84 9.37 17.42
CA ILE A 209 6.69 10.83 17.44
C ILE A 209 5.82 11.24 18.63
N LEU A 210 4.69 10.55 18.83
CA LEU A 210 3.75 10.82 19.91
C LEU A 210 4.39 10.65 21.29
N THR A 211 5.18 9.59 21.50
CA THR A 211 5.98 9.41 22.72
C THR A 211 6.99 10.54 22.90
N GLY A 212 7.63 11.02 21.83
CA GLY A 212 8.49 12.21 21.89
C GLY A 212 7.73 13.45 22.36
N PHE A 213 6.53 13.65 21.81
CA PHE A 213 5.69 14.83 22.08
C PHE A 213 5.29 14.94 23.55
N PHE A 214 4.91 13.83 24.17
CA PHE A 214 4.48 13.83 25.57
C PHE A 214 5.63 13.84 26.59
N ASN A 215 6.86 13.58 26.15
CA ASN A 215 8.03 13.58 27.03
C ASN A 215 8.84 14.88 26.96
N GLU A 216 8.57 15.78 26.02
CA GLU A 216 9.17 17.12 26.00
C GLU A 216 8.47 17.99 27.06
N PRO A 217 9.22 18.66 27.97
CA PRO A 217 8.61 19.63 28.88
C PRO A 217 7.97 20.74 28.05
N GLN A 218 6.68 20.99 28.29
CA GLN A 218 5.99 22.11 27.67
C GLN A 218 6.49 23.39 28.36
N GLU A 219 7.30 24.16 27.64
CA GLU A 219 7.63 25.56 28.00
C GLU A 219 6.42 26.48 27.82
#